data_AF-A0A706BT87-F1
#
_entry.id   AF-A0A706BT87-F1
#
_cell.length_a   1.000
_cell.length_b   1.000
_cell.length_c   1.000
_cell.angle_alpha   90.00
_cell.angle_beta   90.00
_cell.angle_gamma   90.00
#
_symmetry.space_group_name_H-M   'P 1'
#
loop_
_entity.id
_entity.type
_entity.pdbx_description
1 polymer ?
#
loop_
_entity_poly.entity_id
_entity_poly.type
_entity_poly.pdbx_seq_one_letter_code
_entity_poly.pdbx_strand_id
1 'polypeptide(L)'
;QAACRETDQPVPVSDAELARCIFDSLALLYADILHEQANLRGEKFTQLHIVGGGCQNSLLNQLCADACGIRVMAGPVEASTLGNIGIQLMTLDELNNVDDFRQVVSANYDLTTYIPNPDSEIARHVAQFQPKRQTKELCA
;
A
#
# COMPACT_ATOMS: atom_id res chain seq x y z
N GLN A 1 -20.83 1.43 4.90
CA GLN A 1 -21.93 1.31 5.88
C GLN A 1 -22.76 0.03 5.70
N ALA A 2 -23.33 -0.26 4.51
CA ALA A 2 -24.09 -1.50 4.29
C ALA A 2 -23.27 -2.76 4.63
N ALA A 3 -22.03 -2.84 4.12
CA ALA A 3 -21.10 -3.92 4.45
C ALA A 3 -20.92 -4.13 5.96
N CYS A 4 -20.77 -3.07 6.76
CA CYS A 4 -20.66 -3.16 8.22
C CYS A 4 -21.92 -3.76 8.86
N ARG A 5 -23.11 -3.38 8.37
CA ARG A 5 -24.38 -3.94 8.85
C ARG A 5 -24.52 -5.42 8.54
N GLU A 6 -24.14 -5.82 7.33
CA GLU A 6 -24.21 -7.22 6.87
C GLU A 6 -23.22 -8.15 7.57
N THR A 7 -22.16 -7.58 8.16
CA THR A 7 -21.12 -8.33 8.88
C THR A 7 -21.15 -8.10 10.39
N ASP A 8 -22.23 -7.51 10.93
CA ASP A 8 -22.39 -7.18 12.36
C ASP A 8 -21.22 -6.36 12.95
N GLN A 9 -20.61 -5.52 12.12
CA GLN A 9 -19.57 -4.57 12.54
C GLN A 9 -20.18 -3.21 12.91
N PRO A 10 -19.53 -2.43 13.78
CA PRO A 10 -19.95 -1.06 14.09
C PRO A 10 -20.16 -0.23 12.82
N VAL A 11 -21.34 0.39 12.68
CA VAL A 11 -21.66 1.24 11.53
C VAL A 11 -21.11 2.64 11.79
N PRO A 12 -20.17 3.15 10.97
CA PRO A 12 -19.63 4.49 11.15
C PRO A 12 -20.73 5.54 10.91
N VAL A 13 -20.82 6.55 11.78
CA VAL A 13 -21.86 7.60 11.72
C VAL A 13 -21.27 8.95 11.37
N SER A 14 -20.09 9.28 11.92
CA SER A 14 -19.35 10.51 11.65
C SER A 14 -18.39 10.37 10.47
N ASP A 15 -17.96 11.51 9.92
CA ASP A 15 -16.96 11.55 8.84
C ASP A 15 -15.63 10.89 9.26
N ALA A 16 -15.22 11.09 10.52
CA ALA A 16 -14.00 10.50 11.05
C ALA A 16 -14.12 8.97 11.17
N GLU A 17 -15.25 8.45 11.66
CA GLU A 17 -15.50 7.01 11.73
C GLU A 17 -15.58 6.39 10.33
N LEU A 18 -16.18 7.11 9.37
CA LEU A 18 -16.26 6.64 7.98
C LEU A 18 -14.88 6.58 7.34
N ALA A 19 -14.07 7.64 7.49
CA ALA A 19 -12.69 7.67 7.02
C ALA A 19 -11.86 6.57 7.65
N ARG A 20 -12.00 6.35 8.97
CA ARG A 20 -11.29 5.29 9.68
C ARG A 20 -11.69 3.90 9.18
N CYS A 21 -12.98 3.65 9.00
CA CYS A 21 -13.49 2.42 8.39
C CYS A 21 -12.90 2.17 7.00
N ILE A 22 -12.78 3.21 6.16
CA ILE A 22 -12.16 3.12 4.84
C ILE A 22 -10.68 2.75 4.96
N PHE A 23 -9.91 3.47 5.79
CA PHE A 23 -8.46 3.24 5.91
C PHE A 23 -8.13 1.87 6.49
N ASP A 24 -8.86 1.41 7.49
CA ASP A 24 -8.67 0.08 8.08
C ASP A 24 -9.01 -1.02 7.07
N SER A 25 -10.13 -0.88 6.37
CA SER A 25 -10.54 -1.84 5.34
C SER A 25 -9.50 -1.94 4.21
N LEU A 26 -8.92 -0.81 3.80
CA LEU A 26 -7.86 -0.78 2.79
C LEU A 26 -6.57 -1.43 3.29
N ALA A 27 -6.10 -1.09 4.49
CA ALA A 27 -4.87 -1.65 5.04
C ALA A 27 -4.96 -3.17 5.26
N LEU A 28 -6.12 -3.66 5.74
CA LEU A 28 -6.38 -5.09 5.87
C LEU A 28 -6.43 -5.80 4.50
N LEU A 29 -7.03 -5.16 3.49
CA LEU A 29 -7.01 -5.67 2.12
C LEU A 29 -5.59 -5.70 1.54
N TYR A 30 -4.78 -4.68 1.80
CA TYR A 30 -3.38 -4.63 1.36
C TYR A 30 -2.56 -5.78 1.96
N ALA A 31 -2.72 -6.05 3.26
CA ALA A 31 -2.04 -7.16 3.93
C ALA A 31 -2.39 -8.51 3.28
N ASP A 32 -3.68 -8.74 2.99
CA ASP A 32 -4.14 -9.98 2.37
C ASP A 32 -3.63 -10.13 0.92
N ILE A 33 -3.70 -9.06 0.11
CA ILE A 33 -3.13 -9.07 -1.25
C ILE A 33 -1.61 -9.29 -1.21
N LEU A 34 -0.89 -8.63 -0.30
CA LEU A 34 0.56 -8.80 -0.19
C LEU A 34 0.93 -10.24 0.17
N HIS A 35 0.15 -10.86 1.06
CA HIS A 35 0.31 -12.27 1.42
C HIS A 35 0.04 -13.20 0.22
N GLU A 36 -1.04 -12.97 -0.51
CA GLU A 36 -1.37 -13.71 -1.73
C GLU A 36 -0.26 -13.62 -2.79
N GLN A 37 0.27 -12.42 -3.04
CA GLN A 37 1.36 -12.20 -3.98
C GLN A 37 2.67 -12.87 -3.53
N ALA A 38 2.99 -12.82 -2.24
CA ALA A 38 4.16 -13.50 -1.68
C ALA A 38 4.05 -15.03 -1.83
N ASN A 39 2.87 -15.60 -1.60
CA ASN A 39 2.60 -17.03 -1.79
C ASN A 39 2.70 -17.43 -3.27
N LEU A 40 2.13 -16.62 -4.18
CA LEU A 40 2.17 -16.87 -5.62
C LEU A 40 3.61 -16.88 -6.15
N ARG A 41 4.44 -15.94 -5.70
CA ARG A 41 5.86 -15.85 -6.06
C ARG A 41 6.72 -16.91 -5.35
N GLY A 42 6.29 -17.42 -4.21
CA GLY A 42 7.06 -18.33 -3.34
C GLY A 42 8.14 -17.62 -2.51
N GLU A 43 8.10 -16.28 -2.40
CA GLU A 43 9.10 -15.50 -1.69
C GLU A 43 8.49 -14.24 -1.08
N LYS A 44 8.85 -13.97 0.19
CA LYS A 44 8.35 -12.81 0.96
C LYS A 44 8.90 -11.50 0.42
N PHE A 45 8.13 -10.42 0.62
CA PHE A 45 8.61 -9.05 0.44
C PHE A 45 9.31 -8.56 1.71
N THR A 46 10.30 -7.69 1.54
CA THR A 46 11.01 -7.04 2.66
C THR A 46 10.64 -5.57 2.85
N GLN A 47 10.09 -4.94 1.80
CA GLN A 47 9.68 -3.55 1.80
C GLN A 47 8.50 -3.32 0.84
N LEU A 48 7.61 -2.41 1.20
CA LEU A 48 6.53 -1.93 0.35
C LEU A 48 6.75 -0.45 0.01
N HIS A 49 6.73 -0.09 -1.28
CA HIS A 49 6.77 1.30 -1.72
C HIS A 49 5.37 1.80 -2.02
N ILE A 50 4.91 2.84 -1.30
CA ILE A 50 3.65 3.52 -1.58
C ILE A 50 3.97 4.82 -2.30
N VAL A 51 3.46 4.96 -3.52
CA VAL A 51 3.67 6.13 -4.38
C VAL A 51 2.34 6.81 -4.72
N GLY A 52 2.39 7.96 -5.40
CA GLY A 52 1.18 8.64 -5.84
C GLY A 52 0.63 9.60 -4.77
N GLY A 53 -0.45 10.31 -5.10
CA GLY A 53 -1.12 11.24 -4.17
C GLY A 53 -1.47 10.61 -2.82
N GLY A 54 -1.84 9.32 -2.81
CA GLY A 54 -2.20 8.57 -1.60
C GLY A 54 -1.05 8.39 -0.60
N CYS A 55 0.23 8.42 -1.05
CA CYS A 55 1.37 8.29 -0.14
C CYS A 55 1.53 9.49 0.82
N GLN A 56 0.78 10.57 0.61
CA GLN A 56 0.73 11.71 1.53
C GLN A 56 -0.13 11.42 2.78
N ASN A 57 -0.94 10.37 2.76
CA ASN A 57 -1.75 9.98 3.92
C ASN A 57 -0.89 9.17 4.90
N SER A 58 -0.28 9.88 5.85
CA SER A 58 0.60 9.29 6.87
C SER A 58 -0.09 8.24 7.73
N LEU A 59 -1.38 8.43 8.06
CA LEU A 59 -2.16 7.45 8.80
C LEU A 59 -2.28 6.13 8.02
N LEU A 60 -2.72 6.20 6.75
CA LEU A 60 -2.86 5.00 5.92
C LEU A 60 -1.52 4.32 5.66
N ASN A 61 -0.43 5.07 5.49
CA ASN A 61 0.90 4.49 5.35
C ASN A 61 1.32 3.69 6.59
N GLN A 62 1.09 4.23 7.79
CA GLN A 62 1.39 3.51 9.03
C GLN A 62 0.47 2.30 9.22
N LEU A 63 -0.83 2.42 8.93
CA LEU A 63 -1.75 1.28 8.97
C LEU A 63 -1.34 0.19 7.99
N CYS A 64 -0.85 0.55 6.81
CA CYS A 64 -0.33 -0.39 5.83
C CYS A 64 0.94 -1.10 6.35
N ALA A 65 1.88 -0.35 6.94
CA ALA A 65 3.08 -0.93 7.55
C ALA A 65 2.71 -1.94 8.65
N ASP A 66 1.84 -1.53 9.56
CA ASP A 66 1.38 -2.33 10.70
C ASP A 66 0.61 -3.58 10.25
N ALA A 67 -0.38 -3.43 9.36
CA ALA A 67 -1.21 -4.53 8.91
C ALA A 67 -0.42 -5.54 8.07
N CYS A 68 0.46 -5.06 7.20
CA CYS A 68 1.31 -5.92 6.38
C CYS A 68 2.50 -6.51 7.15
N GLY A 69 2.82 -5.97 8.33
CA GLY A 69 4.00 -6.36 9.11
C GLY A 69 5.33 -6.12 8.38
N ILE A 70 5.39 -5.09 7.54
CA ILE A 70 6.52 -4.81 6.64
C ILE A 70 6.91 -3.33 6.68
N ARG A 71 8.18 -3.02 6.41
CA ARG A 71 8.62 -1.64 6.22
C ARG A 71 7.90 -1.02 5.02
N VAL A 72 7.34 0.17 5.22
CA VAL A 72 6.76 0.99 4.14
C VAL A 72 7.68 2.17 3.85
N MET A 73 7.92 2.43 2.57
CA MET A 73 8.56 3.65 2.07
C MET A 73 7.53 4.45 1.27
N ALA A 74 7.17 5.63 1.76
CA ALA A 74 6.23 6.52 1.06
C ALA A 74 6.99 7.55 0.22
N GLY A 75 6.56 7.70 -1.03
CA GLY A 75 7.12 8.64 -2.01
C GLY A 75 7.73 7.94 -3.23
N PRO A 76 7.88 8.66 -4.36
CA PRO A 76 7.47 10.06 -4.58
C PRO A 76 5.96 10.21 -4.83
N VAL A 77 5.43 11.41 -4.56
CA VAL A 77 4.01 11.75 -4.77
C VAL A 77 3.65 11.69 -6.26
N GLU A 78 4.49 12.26 -7.13
CA GLU A 78 4.23 12.35 -8.57
C GLU A 78 4.90 11.21 -9.36
N ALA A 79 4.83 9.98 -8.85
CA ALA A 79 5.54 8.83 -9.43
C ALA A 79 5.17 8.54 -10.89
N SER A 80 3.90 8.74 -11.29
CA SER A 80 3.47 8.57 -12.68
C SER A 80 4.15 9.59 -13.62
N THR A 81 4.21 10.85 -13.19
CA THR A 81 4.90 11.93 -13.91
C THR A 81 6.39 11.63 -14.03
N LEU A 82 7.01 11.18 -12.93
CA LEU A 82 8.43 10.82 -12.91
C LEU A 82 8.72 9.65 -13.84
N GLY A 83 7.93 8.58 -13.78
CA GLY A 83 8.10 7.44 -14.69
C GLY A 83 7.99 7.85 -16.16
N ASN A 84 7.05 8.75 -16.49
CA ASN A 84 6.90 9.29 -17.84
C ASN A 84 8.18 10.02 -18.30
N ILE A 85 8.71 10.93 -17.48
CA ILE A 85 9.96 11.64 -17.77
C ILE A 85 11.15 10.68 -17.86
N GLY A 86 11.22 9.66 -16.98
CA GLY A 86 12.27 8.66 -17.01
C GLY A 86 12.37 7.96 -18.36
N ILE A 87 11.24 7.55 -18.94
CA ILE A 87 11.20 6.92 -20.28
C ILE A 87 11.65 7.91 -21.37
N GLN A 88 11.27 9.19 -21.28
CA GLN A 88 11.73 10.21 -22.23
C GLN A 88 13.25 10.39 -22.16
N LEU A 89 13.83 10.46 -20.97
CA LEU A 89 15.28 10.58 -20.78
C LEU A 89 16.03 9.37 -21.33
N MET A 90 15.51 8.15 -21.14
CA MET A 90 16.09 6.95 -21.75
C MET A 90 16.04 6.99 -23.28
N THR A 91 15.00 7.58 -23.85
CA THR A 91 14.87 7.73 -25.32
C THR A 91 15.86 8.74 -25.87
N LEU A 92 16.29 9.70 -25.05
CA LEU A 92 17.31 10.71 -25.37
C LEU A 92 18.73 10.25 -25.04
N ASP A 93 18.94 9.00 -24.63
CA ASP A 93 20.23 8.43 -24.23
C ASP A 93 20.85 9.13 -22.99
N GLU A 94 20.03 9.82 -22.19
CA GLU A 94 20.43 10.51 -20.95
C GLU A 94 20.36 9.59 -19.72
N LEU A 95 19.67 8.45 -19.83
CA LEU A 95 19.58 7.41 -18.81
C LEU A 95 19.60 6.03 -19.47
N ASN A 96 20.37 5.09 -18.92
CA ASN A 96 20.53 3.79 -19.57
C ASN A 96 19.31 2.88 -19.37
N ASN A 97 18.71 2.89 -18.17
CA ASN A 97 17.67 1.94 -17.79
C ASN A 97 16.83 2.41 -16.58
N VAL A 98 15.81 1.62 -16.25
CA VAL A 98 14.88 1.89 -15.14
C VAL A 98 15.54 1.84 -13.77
N ASP A 99 16.54 1.00 -13.57
CA ASP A 99 17.24 0.89 -12.28
C ASP A 99 18.10 2.12 -12.01
N ASP A 100 18.80 2.65 -13.02
CA ASP A 100 19.50 3.94 -12.94
C ASP A 100 18.50 5.07 -12.62
N PHE A 101 17.33 5.08 -13.27
CA PHE A 101 16.28 6.05 -12.98
C PHE A 101 15.78 5.95 -11.53
N ARG A 102 15.59 4.74 -11.00
CA ARG A 102 15.20 4.54 -9.59
C ARG A 102 16.26 5.06 -8.62
N GLN A 103 17.54 4.95 -8.94
CA GLN A 103 18.62 5.55 -8.14
C GLN A 103 18.56 7.08 -8.15
N VAL A 104 18.30 7.68 -9.32
CA VAL A 104 18.09 9.14 -9.41
C VAL A 104 16.89 9.55 -8.54
N VAL A 105 15.77 8.85 -8.64
CA VAL A 105 14.58 9.17 -7.83
C VAL A 105 14.86 9.03 -6.34
N SER A 106 15.46 7.92 -5.89
CA SER A 106 15.71 7.70 -4.46
C SER A 106 16.76 8.65 -3.87
N ALA A 107 17.66 9.19 -4.68
CA ALA A 107 18.66 10.18 -4.26
C ALA A 107 18.13 11.62 -4.22
N ASN A 108 17.05 11.94 -4.93
CA ASN A 108 16.57 13.31 -5.11
C ASN A 108 15.19 13.61 -4.50
N TYR A 109 14.46 12.60 -4.03
CA TYR A 109 13.14 12.77 -3.42
C TYR A 109 13.14 12.30 -1.97
N ASP A 110 12.47 13.06 -1.11
CA ASP A 110 12.25 12.69 0.28
C ASP A 110 11.33 11.46 0.37
N LEU A 111 11.90 10.35 0.84
CA LEU A 111 11.16 9.14 1.13
C LEU A 111 10.93 9.03 2.63
N THR A 112 9.67 8.85 3.03
CA THR A 112 9.33 8.68 4.46
C THR A 112 9.21 7.20 4.78
N THR A 113 9.98 6.74 5.77
CA THR A 113 9.93 5.36 6.25
C THR A 113 8.91 5.21 7.38
N TYR A 114 8.04 4.21 7.25
CA TYR A 114 7.12 3.76 8.29
C TYR A 114 7.52 2.36 8.71
N ILE A 115 7.74 2.18 10.01
CA ILE A 115 8.18 0.91 10.61
C ILE A 115 6.95 0.24 11.22
N PRO A 116 6.72 -1.07 10.96
CA PRO A 116 5.57 -1.78 11.52
C PRO A 116 5.63 -1.78 13.04
N ASN A 117 4.51 -1.41 13.67
CA ASN A 117 4.28 -1.55 15.10
C ASN A 117 3.47 -2.83 15.36
N PRO A 118 4.08 -3.90 15.89
CA PRO A 118 3.37 -5.17 16.15
C PRO A 118 2.30 -5.05 17.25
N ASP A 119 2.38 -4.01 18.09
CA ASP A 119 1.43 -3.76 19.18
C ASP A 119 0.25 -2.87 18.77
N SER A 120 0.18 -2.44 17.51
CA SER A 120 -0.91 -1.59 17.06
C SER A 120 -2.23 -2.37 16.98
N GLU A 121 -3.34 -1.64 17.07
CA GLU A 121 -4.67 -2.26 17.03
C GLU A 121 -4.89 -3.03 15.73
N ILE A 122 -4.51 -2.46 14.58
CA ILE A 122 -4.73 -3.12 13.30
C ILE A 122 -3.90 -4.41 13.17
N ALA A 123 -2.64 -4.42 13.65
CA ALA A 123 -1.80 -5.60 13.64
C ALA A 123 -2.43 -6.78 14.41
N ARG A 124 -3.13 -6.50 15.52
CA ARG A 124 -3.87 -7.52 16.29
C ARG A 124 -5.10 -8.05 15.56
N HIS A 125 -5.74 -7.22 14.72
CA HIS A 125 -6.96 -7.58 13.99
C HIS A 125 -6.70 -8.28 12.66
N VAL A 126 -5.48 -8.19 12.10
CA VAL A 126 -5.12 -8.86 10.82
C VAL A 126 -5.47 -10.35 10.85
N ALA A 127 -5.16 -11.06 11.94
CA ALA A 127 -5.45 -12.49 12.07
C ALA A 127 -6.95 -12.84 12.08
N GLN A 128 -7.80 -11.87 12.41
CA GLN A 128 -9.26 -12.05 12.49
C GLN A 128 -9.96 -11.61 11.20
N PHE A 129 -9.27 -10.88 10.33
CA PHE A 129 -9.82 -10.38 9.09
C PHE A 129 -9.96 -11.52 8.07
N GLN A 130 -11.19 -11.89 7.76
CA GLN A 130 -11.54 -12.80 6.68
C GLN A 130 -12.20 -12.02 5.55
N PRO A 131 -11.48 -11.67 4.48
CA PRO A 131 -12.07 -10.95 3.38
C PRO A 131 -13.01 -11.89 2.61
N LYS A 132 -14.31 -11.59 2.64
CA LYS A 132 -15.31 -12.23 1.79
C LYS A 132 -15.13 -11.73 0.35
N ARG A 133 -14.10 -12.19 -0.35
CA ARG A 133 -13.91 -11.89 -1.77
C ARG A 133 -14.67 -12.92 -2.60
N GLN A 134 -15.51 -12.45 -3.51
CA GLN A 134 -15.83 -13.27 -4.68
C GLN A 134 -14.55 -13.30 -5.53
N THR A 135 -14.00 -14.49 -5.75
CA THR A 135 -12.90 -14.67 -6.70
C THR A 135 -13.38 -14.15 -8.05
N LYS A 136 -12.85 -13.01 -8.50
CA LYS A 136 -13.07 -12.60 -9.88
C LYS A 136 -12.47 -13.71 -10.74
N GLU A 137 -13.27 -14.31 -11.60
CA GLU A 137 -12.79 -15.29 -12.57
C GLU A 137 -11.57 -14.68 -13.28
N LEU A 138 -10.44 -15.38 -13.21
CA LEU A 138 -9.26 -15.01 -13.99
C LEU A 138 -9.71 -15.09 -15.46
N CYS A 139 -9.81 -13.94 -16.12
CA CYS A 139 -9.93 -13.93 -17.57
C CYS A 139 -8.66 -14.59 -18.13
N ALA A 140 -8.80 -15.83 -18.55
CA ALA A 140 -7.80 -16.60 -19.29
C ALA A 140 -7.63 -16.05 -20.71
#